data_AF-A0A1I3ZR84-F1
#
_entry.id   AF-A0A1I3ZR84-F1
#
_cell.length_a   1.000
_cell.length_b   1.000
_cell.length_c   1.000
_cell.angle_alpha   90.00
_cell.angle_beta   90.00
_cell.angle_gamma   90.00
#
_symmetry.space_group_name_H-M   'P 1'
#
loop_
_entity.id
_entity.type
_entity.pdbx_description
1 polymer ?
#
loop_
_entity_poly.entity_id
_entity_poly.type
_entity_poly.pdbx_seq_one_letter_code
_entity_poly.pdbx_strand_id
1 'polypeptide(L)'
;MRVAGAVDALVVEGPLPPGLRGRIGPKRLILALDRPDAPLPAEAPDAVLLAARSGRDVAALGARLAVHEAEHGWPDGRLRILAAIADPLGVLEARGFVGASPRLDGLGFDGAALAASLGTDPAGETVAQARALVRLAAAAAGVTAFATLEPGGLAGAAAGRDSFDLLIARDPGALTPFSR
;
A
#
# COMPACT_ATOMS: atom_id res chain seq x y z
N MET A 1 -17.30 15.75 -6.55
CA MET A 1 -17.97 14.90 -5.55
C MET A 1 -18.19 13.50 -6.12
N ARG A 2 -17.37 12.52 -5.72
CA ARG A 2 -17.62 11.09 -5.92
C ARG A 2 -17.20 10.39 -4.64
N VAL A 3 -18.19 9.94 -3.88
CA VAL A 3 -18.00 9.12 -2.67
C VAL A 3 -17.89 7.67 -3.10
N ALA A 4 -16.94 6.98 -2.45
CA ALA A 4 -16.77 5.55 -2.30
C ALA A 4 -17.87 4.65 -2.88
N GLY A 5 -17.44 3.80 -3.81
CA GLY A 5 -18.22 2.68 -4.31
C GLY A 5 -17.51 2.01 -5.46
N ALA A 6 -16.33 1.41 -5.22
CA ALA A 6 -15.90 0.28 -6.04
C ALA A 6 -14.79 -0.53 -5.36
N VAL A 7 -15.11 -1.80 -5.15
CA VAL A 7 -14.22 -2.96 -5.00
C VAL A 7 -13.29 -3.15 -6.21
N ASP A 8 -12.57 -2.10 -6.64
CA ASP A 8 -11.76 -2.08 -7.87
C ASP A 8 -10.32 -2.55 -7.66
N ALA A 9 -9.90 -2.81 -6.42
CA ALA A 9 -8.63 -3.44 -6.12
C ALA A 9 -8.81 -4.49 -5.03
N LEU A 10 -8.29 -5.69 -5.26
CA LEU A 10 -8.13 -6.75 -4.29
C LEU A 10 -6.69 -6.69 -3.77
N VAL A 11 -6.53 -6.44 -2.47
CA VAL A 11 -5.25 -6.58 -1.79
C VAL A 11 -5.12 -8.00 -1.26
N VAL A 12 -4.05 -8.69 -1.62
CA VAL A 12 -3.75 -10.05 -1.15
C VAL A 12 -2.49 -10.00 -0.30
N GLU A 13 -2.55 -10.63 0.87
CA GLU A 13 -1.40 -10.85 1.74
C GLU A 13 -0.87 -12.27 1.54
N GLY A 14 0.45 -12.42 1.44
CA GLY A 14 1.08 -13.74 1.23
C GLY A 14 1.08 -14.19 -0.24
N PRO A 15 1.34 -15.48 -0.50
CA PRO A 15 1.54 -15.97 -1.87
C PRO A 15 0.27 -15.83 -2.71
N LEU A 16 0.41 -15.29 -3.93
CA LEU A 16 -0.70 -15.24 -4.87
C LEU A 16 -1.12 -16.67 -5.25
N PRO A 17 -2.38 -17.07 -5.00
CA PRO A 17 -2.86 -18.38 -5.43
C PRO A 17 -2.91 -18.45 -6.97
N PRO A 18 -2.56 -19.60 -7.57
CA PRO A 18 -2.56 -19.75 -9.02
C PRO A 18 -3.95 -19.54 -9.61
N GLY A 19 -4.01 -18.85 -10.75
CA GLY A 19 -5.26 -18.56 -11.46
C GLY A 19 -6.15 -17.53 -10.78
N LEU A 20 -5.66 -16.82 -9.75
CA LEU A 20 -6.42 -15.75 -9.09
C LEU A 20 -6.86 -14.68 -10.07
N ARG A 21 -6.01 -14.33 -11.06
CA ARG A 21 -6.35 -13.34 -12.08
C ARG A 21 -7.64 -13.68 -12.82
N GLY A 22 -7.86 -14.95 -13.15
CA GLY A 22 -9.09 -15.42 -13.80
C GLY A 22 -10.33 -15.38 -12.90
N ARG A 23 -10.14 -15.41 -11.57
CA ARG A 23 -11.23 -15.41 -10.58
C ARG A 23 -11.72 -14.02 -10.20
N ILE A 24 -10.86 -13.00 -10.27
CA ILE A 24 -11.17 -11.64 -9.79
C ILE A 24 -11.73 -10.71 -10.88
N GLY A 25 -11.70 -11.14 -12.15
CA GLY A 25 -12.21 -10.36 -13.28
C GLY A 25 -11.43 -9.06 -13.51
N PRO A 26 -12.08 -7.91 -13.76
CA PRO A 26 -11.41 -6.65 -14.10
C PRO A 26 -10.81 -5.90 -12.90
N LYS A 27 -10.88 -6.46 -11.69
CA LYS A 27 -10.34 -5.81 -10.48
C LYS A 27 -8.82 -5.76 -10.53
N ARG A 28 -8.23 -4.67 -10.03
CA ARG A 28 -6.79 -4.57 -9.80
C ARG A 28 -6.36 -5.57 -8.72
N LEU A 29 -5.25 -6.25 -8.95
CA LEU A 29 -4.60 -7.13 -7.98
C LEU A 29 -3.42 -6.38 -7.37
N ILE A 30 -3.47 -6.18 -6.06
CA ILE A 30 -2.37 -5.59 -5.29
C ILE A 30 -1.81 -6.69 -4.39
N LEU A 31 -0.51 -6.96 -4.51
CA LEU A 31 0.17 -7.87 -3.60
C LEU A 31 0.77 -7.09 -2.43
N ALA A 32 0.41 -7.42 -1.20
CA ALA A 32 1.01 -6.84 -0.01
C ALA A 32 2.29 -7.59 0.39
N LEU A 33 3.37 -6.84 0.62
CA LEU A 33 4.65 -7.31 1.12
C LEU A 33 4.98 -6.60 2.43
N ASP A 34 5.42 -7.36 3.42
CA ASP A 34 5.84 -6.87 4.74
C ASP A 34 7.29 -6.34 4.75
N ARG A 35 8.10 -6.75 3.76
CA ARG A 35 9.51 -6.39 3.63
C ARG A 35 9.97 -6.36 2.17
N PRO A 36 10.97 -5.53 1.83
CA PRO A 36 11.39 -5.32 0.44
C PRO A 36 12.08 -6.54 -0.18
N ASP A 37 12.54 -7.50 0.62
CA ASP A 37 13.18 -8.75 0.19
C ASP A 37 12.24 -9.97 0.20
N ALA A 38 10.94 -9.75 0.45
CA ALA A 38 9.93 -10.80 0.40
C ALA A 38 9.88 -11.50 -0.98
N PRO A 39 9.52 -12.79 -1.06
CA PRO A 39 9.38 -13.50 -2.33
C PRO A 39 8.40 -12.79 -3.28
N LEU A 40 8.76 -12.71 -4.56
CA LEU A 40 7.91 -12.12 -5.60
C LEU A 40 7.06 -13.22 -6.26
N PRO A 41 5.84 -12.91 -6.71
CA PRO A 41 4.94 -13.90 -7.27
C PRO A 41 5.32 -14.25 -8.72
N ALA A 42 4.99 -15.47 -9.14
CA ALA A 42 5.13 -15.88 -10.54
C ALA A 42 4.11 -15.18 -11.46
N GLU A 43 2.91 -14.89 -10.95
CA GLU A 43 1.90 -14.10 -11.66
C GLU A 43 2.05 -12.61 -11.33
N ALA A 44 2.03 -11.74 -12.35
CA ALA A 44 2.16 -10.30 -12.15
C ALA A 44 0.91 -9.69 -11.48
N PRO A 45 1.03 -9.08 -10.27
CA PRO A 45 0.02 -8.17 -9.78
C PRO A 45 0.03 -6.87 -10.61
N ASP A 46 -0.98 -6.01 -10.43
CA ASP A 46 -0.98 -4.67 -11.03
C ASP A 46 -0.12 -3.69 -10.20
N ALA A 47 0.00 -3.92 -8.90
CA ALA A 47 0.89 -3.18 -8.01
C ALA A 47 1.32 -4.00 -6.79
N VAL A 48 2.36 -3.53 -6.10
CA VAL A 48 2.83 -4.07 -4.84
C VAL A 48 2.63 -3.03 -3.74
N LEU A 49 1.95 -3.42 -2.65
CA LEU A 49 1.81 -2.63 -1.43
C LEU A 49 2.92 -3.05 -0.46
N LEU A 50 3.93 -2.21 -0.28
CA LEU A 50 5.05 -2.50 0.63
C LEU A 50 4.86 -1.79 1.96
N ALA A 51 4.89 -2.53 3.07
CA ALA A 51 5.12 -1.94 4.39
C ALA A 51 6.58 -1.44 4.46
N ALA A 52 6.78 -0.13 4.31
CA ALA A 52 8.09 0.47 4.12
C ALA A 52 8.50 1.34 5.31
N ARG A 53 9.75 1.19 5.75
CA ARG A 53 10.33 1.95 6.87
C ARG A 53 11.26 3.07 6.40
N SER A 54 11.64 3.07 5.13
CA SER A 54 12.45 4.12 4.52
C SER A 54 12.35 4.08 2.98
N GLY A 55 12.82 5.14 2.33
CA GLY A 55 13.01 5.14 0.88
C GLY A 55 13.99 4.07 0.37
N ARG A 56 14.92 3.60 1.23
CA ARG A 56 15.84 2.52 0.84
C ARG A 56 15.09 1.20 0.61
N ASP A 57 14.03 0.94 1.36
CA ASP A 57 13.19 -0.26 1.15
C ASP A 57 12.51 -0.20 -0.21
N VAL A 58 12.00 0.97 -0.59
CA VAL A 58 11.37 1.22 -1.90
C VAL A 58 12.38 1.09 -3.04
N ALA A 59 13.59 1.63 -2.88
CA ALA A 59 14.67 1.52 -3.85
C ALA A 59 15.10 0.05 -4.04
N ALA A 60 15.29 -0.68 -2.94
CA ALA A 60 15.66 -2.09 -2.93
C ALA A 60 14.61 -2.96 -3.62
N LEU A 61 13.33 -2.76 -3.29
CA LEU A 61 12.23 -3.45 -3.96
C LEU A 61 12.20 -3.07 -5.45
N GLY A 62 12.34 -1.79 -5.79
CA GLY A 62 12.35 -1.32 -7.17
C GLY A 62 13.39 -2.02 -8.06
N ALA A 63 14.60 -2.23 -7.54
CA ALA A 63 15.65 -2.97 -8.23
C ALA A 63 15.29 -4.46 -8.42
N ARG A 64 14.73 -5.10 -7.38
CA ARG A 64 14.27 -6.50 -7.46
C ARG A 64 13.13 -6.68 -8.47
N LEU A 65 12.18 -5.74 -8.51
CA LEU A 65 11.09 -5.77 -9.48
C LEU A 65 11.60 -5.64 -10.91
N ALA A 66 12.63 -4.80 -11.16
CA ALA A 66 13.23 -4.67 -12.48
C ALA A 66 13.83 -5.99 -12.99
N VAL A 67 14.57 -6.70 -12.12
CA VAL A 67 15.13 -8.02 -12.45
C VAL A 67 14.00 -9.03 -12.69
N HIS A 68 13.01 -9.07 -11.80
CA HIS A 68 11.88 -9.99 -11.89
C HIS A 68 11.05 -9.78 -13.16
N GLU A 69 10.81 -8.52 -13.54
CA GLU A 69 10.16 -8.17 -14.82
C GLU A 69 10.95 -8.70 -16.02
N ALA A 70 12.26 -8.50 -16.03
CA ALA A 70 13.13 -8.98 -17.10
C ALA A 70 13.12 -10.51 -17.22
N GLU A 71 13.18 -11.23 -16.09
CA GLU A 71 13.13 -12.71 -16.05
C GLU A 71 11.80 -13.27 -16.58
N HIS A 72 10.70 -12.55 -16.40
CA HIS A 72 9.36 -12.95 -16.86
C HIS A 72 8.97 -12.35 -18.22
N GLY A 73 9.86 -11.57 -18.86
CA GLY A 73 9.58 -10.89 -20.12
C GLY A 73 8.52 -9.81 -20.03
N TRP A 74 8.33 -9.21 -18.85
CA TRP A 74 7.40 -8.10 -18.64
C TRP A 74 8.05 -6.75 -18.99
N PRO A 75 7.27 -5.73 -19.40
CA PRO A 75 7.78 -4.38 -19.60
C PRO A 75 8.41 -3.82 -18.32
N ASP A 76 9.56 -3.14 -18.47
CA ASP A 76 10.22 -2.43 -17.37
C ASP A 76 9.27 -1.39 -16.75
N GLY A 77 9.16 -1.42 -15.42
CA GLY A 77 8.32 -0.50 -14.66
C GLY A 77 6.84 -0.84 -14.66
N ARG A 78 6.45 -2.02 -15.16
CA ARG A 78 5.07 -2.53 -15.10
C ARG A 78 4.55 -2.62 -13.66
N LEU A 79 5.36 -3.13 -12.75
CA LEU A 79 5.01 -3.34 -11.35
C LEU A 79 5.24 -2.05 -10.57
N ARG A 80 4.14 -1.37 -10.24
CA ARG A 80 4.11 -0.14 -9.45
C ARG A 80 4.20 -0.45 -7.96
N ILE A 81 4.82 0.45 -7.19
CA ILE A 81 4.97 0.34 -5.73
C ILE A 81 4.06 1.37 -5.04
N LEU A 82 3.24 0.87 -4.12
CA LEU A 82 2.52 1.64 -3.12
C LEU A 82 3.24 1.44 -1.78
N ALA A 83 3.88 2.46 -1.23
CA ALA A 83 4.57 2.36 0.05
C ALA A 83 3.62 2.76 1.19
N ALA A 84 3.39 1.87 2.15
CA ALA A 84 2.63 2.12 3.35
C ALA A 84 3.58 2.31 4.55
N ILE A 85 3.53 3.49 5.16
CA ILE A 85 4.22 3.82 6.41
C ILE A 85 3.33 3.44 7.58
N ALA A 86 3.82 2.56 8.45
CA ALA A 86 3.05 1.96 9.55
C ALA A 86 3.74 2.06 10.92
N ASP A 87 4.95 2.60 10.98
CA ASP A 87 5.78 2.64 12.20
C ASP A 87 6.50 3.99 12.36
N PRO A 88 7.02 4.29 13.57
CA PRO A 88 7.66 5.58 13.85
C PRO A 88 8.89 5.87 12.99
N LEU A 89 9.68 4.85 12.65
CA LEU A 89 10.88 5.05 11.82
C LEU A 89 10.48 5.47 10.41
N GLY A 90 9.46 4.83 9.82
CA GLY A 90 8.91 5.23 8.53
C GLY A 90 8.39 6.66 8.51
N VAL A 91 7.77 7.13 9.59
CA VAL A 91 7.31 8.53 9.73
C VAL A 91 8.49 9.50 9.75
N LEU A 92 9.53 9.19 10.53
CA LEU A 92 10.73 10.04 10.62
C LEU A 92 11.53 10.06 9.30
N GLU A 93 11.52 8.95 8.56
CA GLU A 93 12.16 8.80 7.25
C GLU A 93 11.28 9.25 6.08
N ALA A 94 10.13 9.90 6.32
CA ALA A 94 9.14 10.24 5.28
C ALA A 94 9.76 11.02 4.09
N ARG A 95 10.74 11.89 4.33
CA ARG A 95 11.48 12.58 3.26
C ARG A 95 12.23 11.61 2.33
N GLY A 96 12.77 10.52 2.87
CA GLY A 96 13.58 9.56 2.13
C GLY A 96 12.84 8.87 0.99
N PHE A 97 11.51 8.91 0.99
CA PHE A 97 10.68 8.36 -0.08
C PHE A 97 10.69 9.21 -1.37
N VAL A 98 11.03 10.49 -1.27
CA VAL A 98 11.10 11.40 -2.43
C VAL A 98 12.22 10.94 -3.37
N GLY A 99 11.85 10.58 -4.60
CA GLY A 99 12.81 10.10 -5.60
C GLY A 99 13.41 8.72 -5.30
N ALA A 100 12.86 7.97 -4.34
CA ALA A 100 13.40 6.67 -3.93
C ALA A 100 13.38 5.64 -5.06
N SER A 101 12.38 5.69 -5.94
CA SER A 101 12.26 4.80 -7.09
C SER A 101 11.32 5.40 -8.14
N PRO A 102 11.60 5.24 -9.45
CA PRO A 102 10.63 5.60 -10.50
C PRO A 102 9.37 4.70 -10.48
N ARG A 103 9.42 3.57 -9.76
CA ARG A 103 8.28 2.66 -9.55
C ARG A 103 7.34 3.12 -8.43
N LEU A 104 7.73 4.09 -7.60
CA LEU A 104 6.86 4.61 -6.55
C LEU A 104 5.68 5.37 -7.17
N ASP A 105 4.47 4.93 -6.86
CA ASP A 105 3.22 5.43 -7.44
C ASP A 105 2.26 5.98 -6.38
N GLY A 106 2.43 5.52 -5.13
CA GLY A 106 1.69 6.02 -4.00
C GLY A 106 2.49 5.91 -2.71
N LEU A 107 2.23 6.86 -1.82
CA LEU A 107 2.73 6.86 -0.45
C LEU A 107 1.54 6.98 0.48
N GLY A 108 1.45 6.09 1.45
CA GLY A 108 0.30 6.02 2.31
C GLY A 108 0.62 5.72 3.75
N PHE A 109 -0.41 5.87 4.57
CA PHE A 109 -0.29 5.85 6.01
C PHE A 109 -1.24 4.82 6.63
N ASP A 110 -0.68 3.96 7.47
CA ASP A 110 -1.44 3.05 8.34
C ASP A 110 -1.44 3.60 9.76
N GLY A 111 -2.46 4.40 10.07
CA GLY A 111 -2.59 5.05 11.37
C GLY A 111 -2.92 4.08 12.51
N ALA A 112 -3.59 2.95 12.20
CA ALA A 112 -3.94 1.95 13.21
C ALA A 112 -2.69 1.19 13.65
N ALA A 113 -1.86 0.77 12.69
CA ALA A 113 -0.58 0.14 12.98
C ALA A 113 0.37 1.07 13.75
N LEU A 114 0.46 2.35 13.35
CA LEU A 114 1.29 3.31 14.09
C LEU A 114 0.81 3.46 15.53
N ALA A 115 -0.50 3.67 15.73
CA ALA A 115 -1.08 3.84 17.06
C ALA A 115 -0.81 2.62 17.95
N ALA A 116 -0.97 1.41 17.41
CA ALA A 116 -0.66 0.18 18.11
C ALA A 116 0.83 0.09 18.49
N SER A 117 1.75 0.44 17.59
CA SER A 117 3.20 0.43 17.86
C SER A 117 3.62 1.40 18.96
N LEU A 118 2.90 2.52 19.09
CA LEU A 118 3.16 3.57 20.08
C LEU A 118 2.37 3.37 21.38
N GLY A 119 1.42 2.43 21.42
CA GLY A 119 0.50 2.28 22.55
C GLY A 119 -0.38 3.51 22.79
N THR A 120 -0.80 4.20 21.72
CA THR A 120 -1.55 5.46 21.80
C THR A 120 -2.91 5.37 21.09
N ASP A 121 -3.74 6.40 21.26
CA ASP A 121 -5.03 6.52 20.58
C ASP A 121 -4.81 6.79 19.07
N PRO A 122 -5.42 6.03 18.15
CA PRO A 122 -5.38 6.32 16.71
C PRO A 122 -5.97 7.69 16.32
N ALA A 123 -6.76 8.32 17.18
CA ALA A 123 -7.25 9.68 17.03
C ALA A 123 -6.36 10.74 17.71
N GLY A 124 -5.28 10.34 18.37
CA GLY A 124 -4.37 11.22 19.09
C GLY A 124 -3.51 12.12 18.19
N GLU A 125 -3.03 13.23 18.76
CA GLU A 125 -2.25 14.26 18.05
C GLU A 125 -1.00 13.68 17.37
N THR A 126 -0.30 12.74 18.00
CA THR A 126 0.89 12.09 17.41
C THR A 126 0.56 11.39 16.09
N VAL A 127 -0.57 10.70 16.01
CA VAL A 127 -1.02 9.99 14.80
C VAL A 127 -1.50 11.00 13.75
N ALA A 128 -2.15 12.09 14.16
CA ALA A 128 -2.53 13.19 13.27
C ALA A 128 -1.29 13.89 12.66
N GLN A 129 -0.26 14.15 13.46
CA GLN A 129 1.00 14.73 13.00
C GLN A 129 1.71 13.80 12.02
N ALA A 130 1.84 12.52 12.35
CA ALA A 130 2.42 11.52 11.46
C ALA A 130 1.69 11.47 10.11
N ARG A 131 0.35 11.46 10.14
CA ARG A 131 -0.50 11.51 8.95
C ARG A 131 -0.19 12.75 8.07
N ALA A 132 -0.08 13.92 8.67
CA ALA A 132 0.23 15.15 7.95
C ALA A 132 1.63 15.09 7.30
N LEU A 133 2.63 14.56 8.01
CA LEU A 133 3.98 14.38 7.49
C LEU A 133 4.01 13.43 6.28
N VAL A 134 3.30 12.31 6.34
CA VAL A 134 3.23 11.36 5.22
C VAL A 134 2.57 12.00 3.99
N ARG A 135 1.53 12.81 4.18
CA ARG A 135 0.91 13.56 3.07
C ARG A 135 1.86 14.56 2.41
N LEU A 136 2.60 15.31 3.23
CA LEU A 136 3.60 16.25 2.72
C LEU A 136 4.67 15.52 1.91
N ALA A 137 5.12 14.35 2.38
CA ALA A 137 6.07 13.52 1.66
C ALA A 137 5.50 12.99 0.34
N ALA A 138 4.23 12.54 0.32
CA ALA A 138 3.56 12.08 -0.91
C ALA A 138 3.48 13.20 -1.95
N ALA A 139 3.08 14.40 -1.53
CA ALA A 139 3.04 15.58 -2.39
C ALA A 139 4.44 15.98 -2.91
N ALA A 140 5.45 15.96 -2.04
CA ALA A 140 6.83 16.27 -2.42
C ALA A 140 7.42 15.22 -3.39
N ALA A 141 7.00 13.97 -3.28
CA ALA A 141 7.38 12.89 -4.20
C ALA A 141 6.58 12.92 -5.52
N GLY A 142 5.50 13.70 -5.60
CA GLY A 142 4.62 13.74 -6.76
C GLY A 142 3.80 12.45 -6.96
N VAL A 143 3.48 11.75 -5.88
CA VAL A 143 2.78 10.45 -5.91
C VAL A 143 1.44 10.53 -5.19
N THR A 144 0.56 9.55 -5.45
CA THR A 144 -0.78 9.51 -4.85
C THR A 144 -0.70 9.32 -3.34
N ALA A 145 -1.37 10.16 -2.56
CA ALA A 145 -1.47 9.97 -1.12
C ALA A 145 -2.60 8.99 -0.81
N PHE A 146 -2.35 7.94 -0.02
CA PHE A 146 -3.39 6.99 0.37
C PHE A 146 -3.42 6.68 1.89
N ALA A 147 -4.54 6.14 2.38
CA ALA A 147 -4.61 5.58 3.74
C ALA A 147 -4.95 4.10 3.68
N THR A 148 -4.29 3.31 4.52
CA THR A 148 -4.66 1.91 4.76
C THR A 148 -5.67 1.86 5.90
N LEU A 149 -6.72 1.07 5.72
CA LEU A 149 -7.78 0.86 6.69
C LEU A 149 -7.79 -0.59 7.14
N GLU A 150 -7.94 -0.79 8.44
CA GLU A 150 -8.23 -2.09 9.04
C GLU A 150 -9.61 -2.62 8.60
N PRO A 151 -9.84 -3.94 8.70
CA PRO A 151 -11.16 -4.54 8.44
C PRO A 151 -12.26 -3.81 9.23
N GLY A 152 -13.31 -3.35 8.55
CA GLY A 152 -14.39 -2.55 9.16
C GLY A 152 -14.11 -1.04 9.30
N GLY A 153 -12.91 -0.57 8.97
CA GLY A 153 -12.48 0.82 9.08
C GLY A 153 -13.18 1.80 8.11
N LEU A 154 -13.95 1.32 7.13
CA LEU A 154 -14.72 2.16 6.21
C LEU A 154 -15.79 3.01 6.93
N ALA A 155 -16.37 2.50 8.03
CA ALA A 155 -17.32 3.25 8.85
C ALA A 155 -16.64 4.40 9.62
N GLY A 156 -15.39 4.21 10.07
CA GLY A 156 -14.59 5.24 10.74
C GLY A 156 -13.94 6.23 9.76
N ALA A 157 -13.63 5.81 8.53
CA ALA A 157 -13.08 6.66 7.48
C ALA A 157 -14.02 7.80 7.06
N ALA A 158 -15.33 7.65 7.30
CA ALA A 158 -16.31 8.70 7.07
C ALA A 158 -16.15 9.90 8.03
N ALA A 159 -15.54 9.71 9.21
CA ALA A 159 -15.35 10.74 10.23
C ALA A 159 -14.05 11.56 10.07
N GLY A 160 -13.09 11.06 9.25
CA GLY A 160 -11.80 11.72 8.97
C GLY A 160 -11.62 12.09 7.49
N ARG A 161 -12.72 12.22 6.75
CA ARG A 161 -12.72 12.66 5.35
C ARG A 161 -12.16 14.08 5.27
N ASP A 162 -10.95 14.24 4.75
CA ASP A 162 -10.56 15.39 3.91
C ASP A 162 -9.09 15.37 3.44
N SER A 163 -8.40 14.23 3.48
CA SER A 163 -6.93 14.28 3.37
C SER A 163 -6.23 13.31 2.41
N PHE A 164 -6.80 12.15 2.07
CA PHE A 164 -6.14 11.19 1.18
C PHE A 164 -6.94 10.96 -0.10
N ASP A 165 -6.21 10.77 -1.21
CA ASP A 165 -6.77 10.61 -2.55
C ASP A 165 -7.30 9.18 -2.78
N LEU A 166 -6.79 8.21 -2.02
CA LEU A 166 -7.17 6.79 -2.08
C LEU A 166 -7.29 6.17 -0.68
N LEU A 167 -8.26 5.26 -0.52
CA LEU A 167 -8.41 4.42 0.66
C LEU A 167 -8.21 2.95 0.26
N ILE A 168 -7.36 2.24 0.99
CA ILE A 168 -7.08 0.82 0.79
C ILE A 168 -7.61 0.06 2.01
N ALA A 169 -8.68 -0.72 1.83
CA ALA A 169 -9.17 -1.62 2.88
C ALA A 169 -8.49 -2.98 2.74
N ARG A 170 -7.90 -3.48 3.83
CA ARG A 170 -7.40 -4.86 3.91
C ARG A 170 -8.55 -5.77 4.33
N ASP A 171 -8.91 -6.73 3.49
CA ASP A 171 -9.93 -7.74 3.81
C ASP A 171 -9.30 -9.15 3.78
N PRO A 172 -8.94 -9.72 4.94
CA PRO A 172 -8.40 -11.08 5.01
C PRO A 172 -9.42 -12.16 4.58
N GLY A 173 -10.72 -11.84 4.51
CA GLY A 173 -11.79 -12.74 4.07
C GLY A 173 -12.05 -12.75 2.56
N ALA A 174 -11.39 -11.90 1.77
CA ALA A 174 -11.68 -11.74 0.34
C ALA A 174 -11.39 -12.99 -0.52
N LEU A 175 -10.68 -13.99 0.03
CA LEU A 175 -10.40 -15.27 -0.64
C LEU A 175 -11.38 -16.40 -0.28
N THR A 176 -12.28 -16.18 0.69
CA THR A 176 -13.33 -17.16 1.02
C THR A 176 -14.31 -17.23 -0.16
N PRO A 177 -14.52 -18.41 -0.78
CA PRO A 177 -15.41 -18.51 -1.93
C PRO A 177 -16.83 -18.09 -1.53
N PHE A 178 -17.48 -17.30 -2.40
CA PHE A 178 -18.93 -17.12 -2.35
C PHE A 178 -19.58 -18.51 -2.33
N SER A 179 -20.04 -18.97 -1.17
CA SER A 179 -20.88 -20.15 -1.08
C SER A 179 -22.19 -19.86 -1.82
N ARG A 180 -22.58 -20.79 -2.71
CA ARG A 180 -23.84 -20.73 -3.46
C ARG A 180 -25.05 -20.58 -2.56
#